data_AF-A0A2W1BBF1-F1
#
_entry.id   AF-A0A2W1BBF1-F1
#
_cell.length_a   1.000
_cell.length_b   1.000
_cell.length_c   1.000
_cell.angle_alpha   90.00
_cell.angle_beta   90.00
_cell.angle_gamma   90.00
#
_symmetry.space_group_name_H-M   'P 1'
#
loop_
_entity.id
_entity.type
_entity.pdbx_description
1 polymer ?
#
loop_
_entity_poly.entity_id
_entity_poly.type
_entity_poly.pdbx_seq_one_letter_code
_entity_poly.pdbx_strand_id
1 'polypeptide(L)'
;MVDSGKIFNELSWSVKLLLFKKSLNTSTMPGPTTDPIKIPVREGEVERRIPGIELLVAERRQVETTAASNAEDDNSMRLKLFRLMYETIRDSDLKCKRAELIRTHYVNSSVFEIGYLMGDVMDKFNIMSDISMTLNRLYHEWKPIEHINAYEQISNQAIEINHLIDLMRGISRKNETGAKYYKK
;
A
#
# COMPACT_ATOMS: atom_id res chain seq x y z
N MET A 1 -8.51 39.43 15.00
CA MET A 1 -8.58 38.77 13.68
C MET A 1 -7.80 37.48 13.79
N VAL A 2 -8.47 36.33 13.77
CA VAL A 2 -7.84 35.00 13.91
C VAL A 2 -7.69 34.42 12.50
N ASP A 3 -6.47 34.09 12.11
CA ASP A 3 -6.10 33.58 10.79
C ASP A 3 -6.67 32.18 10.53
N SER A 4 -7.76 32.11 9.76
CA SER A 4 -8.45 30.87 9.36
C SER A 4 -7.58 29.88 8.57
N GLY A 5 -6.40 30.29 8.09
CA GLY A 5 -5.50 29.45 7.31
C GLY A 5 -4.71 28.42 8.12
N LYS A 6 -4.43 28.67 9.41
CA LYS A 6 -3.60 27.77 10.22
C LYS A 6 -4.35 26.52 10.68
N ILE A 7 -5.63 26.66 11.02
CA ILE A 7 -6.51 25.56 11.46
C ILE A 7 -6.69 24.52 10.34
N PHE A 8 -6.69 24.96 9.08
CA PHE A 8 -6.83 24.05 7.96
C PHE A 8 -5.60 23.14 7.81
N ASN A 9 -4.39 23.58 8.13
CA ASN A 9 -3.20 22.75 7.99
C ASN A 9 -3.10 21.63 9.03
N GLU A 10 -3.65 21.84 10.23
CA GLU A 10 -3.61 20.87 11.34
C GLU A 10 -4.65 19.75 11.23
N LEU A 11 -5.63 19.88 10.33
CA LEU A 11 -6.66 18.86 10.14
C LEU A 11 -6.13 17.66 9.34
N SER A 12 -6.53 16.45 9.76
CA SER A 12 -6.24 15.21 9.03
C SER A 12 -6.89 15.23 7.65
N TRP A 13 -6.26 14.58 6.67
CA TRP A 13 -6.72 14.57 5.28
C TRP A 13 -8.14 14.04 5.12
N SER A 14 -8.57 13.10 5.97
CA SER A 14 -9.93 12.57 5.97
C SER A 14 -10.97 13.65 6.25
N VAL A 15 -10.68 14.58 7.17
CA VAL A 15 -11.58 15.69 7.53
C VAL A 15 -11.60 16.76 6.43
N LYS A 16 -10.45 17.05 5.83
CA LYS A 16 -10.34 17.98 4.69
C LYS A 16 -11.17 17.53 3.50
N LEU A 17 -11.12 16.24 3.17
CA LEU A 17 -11.90 15.65 2.08
C LEU A 17 -13.41 15.70 2.35
N LEU A 18 -13.81 15.50 3.61
CA LEU A 18 -15.21 15.57 4.01
C LEU A 18 -15.77 16.99 3.90
N LEU A 19 -14.96 18.02 4.22
CA LEU A 19 -15.33 19.43 4.04
C LEU A 19 -15.37 19.84 2.57
N PHE A 20 -14.43 19.36 1.75
CA PHE A 20 -14.46 19.57 0.30
C PHE A 20 -15.71 18.97 -0.34
N LYS A 21 -16.08 17.74 0.05
CA LYS A 21 -17.30 17.07 -0.41
C LYS A 21 -18.57 17.83 -0.01
N LYS A 22 -18.57 18.45 1.18
CA LYS A 22 -19.71 19.24 1.67
C LYS A 22 -19.85 20.58 0.94
N SER A 23 -18.74 21.20 0.53
CA SER A 23 -18.72 22.43 -0.27
C SER A 23 -19.18 22.22 -1.72
N LEU A 24 -19.03 21.02 -2.27
CA LEU A 24 -19.47 20.68 -3.63
C LEU A 24 -20.98 20.38 -3.70
N ASN A 25 -21.60 19.98 -2.59
CA ASN A 25 -23.03 19.61 -2.55
C ASN A 25 -23.97 20.78 -2.23
N THR A 26 -23.47 22.00 -2.04
CA THR A 26 -24.28 23.17 -1.65
C THR A 26 -24.78 24.03 -2.82
N SER A 27 -24.65 23.58 -4.07
CA SER A 27 -25.14 24.31 -5.24
C SER A 27 -26.15 23.50 -6.07
N THR A 28 -27.31 23.15 -5.49
CA THR A 28 -28.56 22.93 -6.27
C THR A 28 -29.80 22.96 -5.37
N MET A 29 -30.72 23.90 -5.65
CA MET A 29 -32.13 23.94 -5.21
C MET A 29 -33.01 23.61 -6.45
N PRO A 30 -34.35 23.47 -6.36
CA PRO A 30 -35.21 22.79 -5.38
C PRO A 30 -36.09 21.67 -6.06
N GLY A 31 -36.77 20.84 -5.25
CA GLY A 31 -37.42 19.58 -5.69
C GLY A 31 -38.80 19.68 -6.37
N PRO A 32 -39.52 18.55 -6.54
CA PRO A 32 -40.86 18.54 -7.13
C PRO A 32 -41.97 18.18 -6.13
N THR A 33 -43.06 18.93 -6.25
CA THR A 33 -44.37 18.78 -5.60
C THR A 33 -45.27 17.83 -6.40
N THR A 34 -46.05 17.01 -5.68
CA THR A 34 -47.44 16.53 -5.94
C THR A 34 -47.81 15.75 -7.21
N ASP A 35 -48.27 14.51 -6.97
CA ASP A 35 -49.26 13.63 -7.64
C ASP A 35 -49.80 13.98 -9.04
N PRO A 36 -50.02 12.97 -9.92
CA PRO A 36 -51.41 12.49 -10.06
C PRO A 36 -51.66 11.01 -10.46
N ILE A 37 -52.84 10.53 -10.04
CA ILE A 37 -53.83 9.71 -10.78
C ILE A 37 -53.61 8.18 -10.96
N LYS A 38 -54.49 7.42 -10.29
CA LYS A 38 -54.90 6.03 -10.57
C LYS A 38 -55.82 5.96 -11.79
N ILE A 39 -55.56 5.06 -12.76
CA ILE A 39 -56.54 4.53 -13.74
C ILE A 39 -56.22 3.03 -13.98
N PRO A 40 -57.22 2.13 -14.09
CA PRO A 40 -57.02 0.68 -14.02
C PRO A 40 -56.56 0.07 -15.35
N VAL A 41 -55.79 -1.02 -15.25
CA VAL A 41 -55.34 -1.85 -16.38
C VAL A 41 -56.51 -2.72 -16.87
N ARG A 42 -56.82 -2.62 -18.16
CA ARG A 42 -57.69 -3.55 -18.90
C ARG A 42 -56.85 -4.19 -20.02
N GLU A 43 -57.03 -5.49 -20.19
CA GLU A 43 -56.26 -6.38 -21.06
C GLU A 43 -56.46 -6.11 -22.56
N GLY A 44 -55.38 -6.33 -23.32
CA GLY A 44 -55.41 -6.79 -24.72
C GLY A 44 -55.26 -5.72 -25.79
N GLU A 45 -54.10 -5.68 -26.47
CA GLU A 45 -53.97 -5.70 -27.94
C GLU A 45 -52.50 -5.73 -28.39
N VAL A 46 -52.22 -6.51 -29.43
CA VAL A 46 -50.90 -6.77 -30.01
C VAL A 46 -50.62 -5.75 -31.11
N GLU A 47 -49.75 -4.77 -30.85
CA GLU A 47 -49.32 -3.79 -31.85
C GLU A 47 -47.89 -4.09 -32.35
N ARG A 48 -47.77 -4.31 -33.66
CA ARG A 48 -46.54 -4.70 -34.35
C ARG A 48 -45.52 -3.54 -34.32
N ARG A 49 -44.38 -3.77 -33.66
CA ARG A 49 -43.28 -2.80 -33.53
C ARG A 49 -42.54 -2.61 -34.87
N ILE A 50 -42.68 -1.44 -35.48
CA ILE A 50 -41.63 -0.88 -36.34
C ILE A 50 -40.74 -0.07 -35.38
N PRO A 51 -39.45 -0.42 -35.19
CA PRO A 51 -38.59 0.35 -34.31
C PRO A 51 -38.37 1.74 -34.92
N GLY A 52 -38.92 2.77 -34.26
CA GLY A 52 -38.68 4.16 -34.62
C GLY A 52 -37.19 4.49 -34.51
N ILE A 53 -36.69 5.31 -35.43
CA ILE A 53 -35.31 5.79 -35.50
C ILE A 53 -34.83 6.41 -34.17
N GLU A 54 -35.75 6.88 -33.33
CA GLU A 54 -35.49 7.37 -31.97
C GLU A 54 -34.83 6.33 -31.05
N LEU A 55 -35.14 5.04 -31.20
CA LEU A 55 -34.59 3.97 -30.38
C LEU A 55 -33.12 3.68 -30.73
N LEU A 56 -32.76 3.78 -32.01
CA LEU A 56 -31.38 3.66 -32.50
C LEU A 56 -30.50 4.87 -32.14
N VAL A 57 -31.09 6.07 -32.04
CA VAL A 57 -30.38 7.28 -31.61
C VAL A 57 -30.17 7.29 -30.09
N ALA A 58 -31.12 6.77 -29.30
CA ALA A 58 -30.98 6.57 -27.86
C ALA A 58 -29.90 5.53 -27.53
N GLU A 59 -29.85 4.43 -28.27
CA GLU A 59 -28.82 3.38 -28.11
C GLU A 59 -27.41 3.90 -28.44
N ARG A 60 -27.24 4.71 -29.51
CA ARG A 60 -25.95 5.36 -29.80
C ARG A 60 -25.50 6.33 -28.72
N ARG A 61 -26.41 7.14 -28.15
CA ARG A 61 -26.07 8.05 -27.04
C ARG A 61 -25.68 7.30 -25.78
N GLN A 62 -26.30 6.16 -25.47
CA GLN A 62 -25.90 5.33 -24.32
C GLN A 62 -24.52 4.69 -24.52
N VAL A 63 -24.17 4.24 -25.73
CA VAL A 63 -22.83 3.69 -26.01
C VAL A 63 -21.74 4.76 -25.93
N GLU A 64 -21.98 5.97 -26.41
CA GLU A 64 -21.01 7.09 -26.30
C GLU A 64 -20.80 7.55 -24.84
N THR A 65 -21.85 7.56 -24.02
CA THR A 65 -21.75 7.97 -22.62
C THR A 65 -21.03 6.91 -21.76
N THR A 66 -21.21 5.63 -22.07
CA THR A 66 -20.54 4.52 -21.38
C THR A 66 -19.07 4.37 -21.81
N ALA A 67 -18.75 4.68 -23.08
CA ALA A 67 -17.37 4.74 -23.55
C ALA A 67 -16.60 5.92 -22.95
N ALA A 68 -17.26 7.07 -22.77
CA ALA A 68 -16.68 8.25 -22.12
C ALA A 68 -16.45 8.04 -20.62
N SER A 69 -17.37 7.38 -19.90
CA SER A 69 -17.17 7.09 -18.46
C SER A 69 -16.03 6.09 -18.22
N ASN A 70 -15.91 5.06 -19.08
CA ASN A 70 -14.80 4.10 -18.98
C ASN A 70 -13.44 4.75 -19.32
N ALA A 71 -13.41 5.69 -20.28
CA ALA A 71 -12.19 6.41 -20.62
C ALA A 71 -11.71 7.36 -19.51
N GLU A 72 -12.61 7.97 -18.73
CA GLU A 72 -12.24 8.80 -17.57
C GLU A 72 -11.71 7.96 -16.40
N ASP A 73 -12.31 6.79 -16.13
CA ASP A 73 -11.83 5.85 -15.12
C ASP A 73 -10.47 5.25 -15.48
N ASP A 74 -10.24 4.93 -16.76
CA ASP A 74 -8.93 4.48 -17.26
C ASP A 74 -7.87 5.59 -17.15
N ASN A 75 -8.23 6.84 -17.46
CA ASN A 75 -7.33 7.99 -17.25
C ASN A 75 -7.05 8.23 -15.75
N SER A 76 -8.05 8.07 -14.88
CA SER A 76 -7.91 8.18 -13.43
C SER A 76 -6.99 7.09 -12.86
N MET A 77 -7.17 5.84 -13.31
CA MET A 77 -6.31 4.72 -12.94
C MET A 77 -4.89 4.93 -13.43
N ARG A 78 -4.72 5.35 -14.69
CA ARG A 78 -3.41 5.68 -15.26
C ARG A 78 -2.71 6.80 -14.48
N LEU A 79 -3.43 7.84 -14.07
CA LEU A 79 -2.87 8.91 -13.25
C LEU A 79 -2.47 8.43 -11.86
N LYS A 80 -3.27 7.56 -11.22
CA LYS A 80 -2.93 6.93 -9.94
C LYS A 80 -1.70 6.05 -10.05
N LEU A 81 -1.56 5.27 -11.13
CA LEU A 81 -0.37 4.46 -11.39
C LEU A 81 0.87 5.33 -11.61
N PHE A 82 0.76 6.41 -12.39
CA PHE A 82 1.87 7.35 -12.55
C PHE A 82 2.25 8.02 -11.23
N ARG A 83 1.27 8.39 -10.42
CA ARG A 83 1.52 8.95 -9.09
C ARG A 83 2.19 7.94 -8.17
N LEU A 84 1.70 6.72 -8.11
CA LEU A 84 2.28 5.65 -7.30
C LEU A 84 3.72 5.36 -7.73
N MET A 85 3.96 5.28 -9.03
CA MET A 85 5.31 5.07 -9.59
C MET A 85 6.23 6.25 -9.23
N TYR A 86 5.77 7.49 -9.40
CA TYR A 86 6.54 8.68 -9.03
C TYR A 86 6.86 8.71 -7.54
N GLU A 87 5.88 8.44 -6.67
CA GLU A 87 6.07 8.38 -5.22
C GLU A 87 7.03 7.26 -4.83
N THR A 88 6.96 6.10 -5.48
CA THR A 88 7.86 4.95 -5.26
C THR A 88 9.30 5.29 -5.67
N ILE A 89 9.49 5.89 -6.85
CA ILE A 89 10.82 6.31 -7.33
C ILE A 89 11.39 7.37 -6.38
N ARG A 90 10.57 8.36 -5.99
CA ARG A 90 10.99 9.41 -5.07
C ARG A 90 11.36 8.87 -3.68
N ASP A 91 10.57 7.92 -3.15
CA ASP A 91 10.87 7.27 -1.87
C ASP A 91 12.18 6.46 -1.95
N SER A 92 12.40 5.74 -3.04
CA SER A 92 13.64 5.01 -3.31
C SER A 92 14.85 5.95 -3.36
N ASP A 93 14.77 7.06 -4.11
CA ASP A 93 15.85 8.06 -4.18
C ASP A 93 16.14 8.68 -2.81
N LEU A 94 15.10 8.98 -2.01
CA LEU A 94 15.27 9.50 -0.65
C LEU A 94 15.97 8.47 0.26
N LYS A 95 15.63 7.20 0.15
CA LYS A 95 16.28 6.11 0.90
C LYS A 95 17.74 5.94 0.49
N CYS A 96 18.05 5.98 -0.82
CA CYS A 96 19.43 5.94 -1.31
C CYS A 96 20.27 7.12 -0.75
N LYS A 97 19.73 8.34 -0.80
CA LYS A 97 20.39 9.52 -0.22
C LYS A 97 20.63 9.38 1.29
N ARG A 98 19.66 8.84 2.02
CA ARG A 98 19.80 8.57 3.46
C ARG A 98 20.85 7.50 3.73
N ALA A 99 20.87 6.42 2.96
CA ALA A 99 21.88 5.36 3.08
C ALA A 99 23.29 5.93 2.85
N GLU A 100 23.45 6.82 1.86
CA GLU A 100 24.74 7.47 1.58
C GLU A 100 25.19 8.42 2.71
N LEU A 101 24.25 9.17 3.30
CA LEU A 101 24.54 9.99 4.48
C LEU A 101 24.95 9.14 5.68
N ILE A 102 24.21 8.06 5.95
CA ILE A 102 24.54 7.11 7.02
C ILE A 102 25.92 6.50 6.77
N ARG A 103 26.19 6.08 5.53
CA ARG A 103 27.49 5.54 5.13
C ARG A 103 28.60 6.53 5.45
N THR A 104 28.50 7.77 4.95
CA THR A 104 29.53 8.81 5.16
C THR A 104 29.72 9.17 6.64
N HIS A 105 28.65 9.24 7.44
CA HIS A 105 28.74 9.56 8.87
C HIS A 105 29.29 8.42 9.73
N TYR A 106 29.08 7.16 9.33
CA TYR A 106 29.42 5.99 10.16
C TYR A 106 30.44 5.04 9.52
N VAL A 107 31.17 5.44 8.46
CA VAL A 107 32.15 4.61 7.73
C VAL A 107 33.07 3.79 8.63
N ASN A 108 33.52 4.36 9.76
CA ASN A 108 34.48 3.72 10.68
C ASN A 108 33.89 3.41 12.05
N SER A 109 32.56 3.42 12.19
CA SER A 109 31.90 3.11 13.46
C SER A 109 31.56 1.63 13.52
N SER A 110 32.34 0.87 14.28
CA SER A 110 32.07 -0.55 14.51
C SER A 110 30.79 -0.81 15.28
N VAL A 111 30.38 0.12 16.15
CA VAL A 111 29.09 0.04 16.87
C VAL A 111 27.93 0.15 15.87
N PHE A 112 28.07 1.01 14.87
CA PHE A 112 27.07 1.13 13.80
C PHE A 112 27.01 -0.13 12.94
N GLU A 113 28.17 -0.67 12.53
CA GLU A 113 28.25 -1.91 11.74
C GLU A 113 27.63 -3.11 12.48
N ILE A 114 27.92 -3.27 13.78
CA ILE A 114 27.31 -4.30 14.62
C ILE A 114 25.80 -4.07 14.76
N GLY A 115 25.37 -2.82 14.99
CA GLY A 115 23.94 -2.50 15.09
C GLY A 115 23.17 -2.79 13.81
N TYR A 116 23.78 -2.54 12.64
CA TYR A 116 23.21 -2.86 11.34
C TYR A 116 23.05 -4.38 11.16
N LEU A 117 24.10 -5.15 11.43
CA LEU A 117 24.05 -6.62 11.36
C LEU A 117 23.05 -7.21 12.36
N MET A 118 22.91 -6.62 13.55
CA MET A 118 21.92 -7.04 14.54
C MET A 118 20.48 -6.80 14.04
N GLY A 119 20.25 -5.73 13.28
CA GLY A 119 18.97 -5.50 12.61
C GLY A 119 18.61 -6.62 11.64
N ASP A 120 19.55 -7.03 10.79
CA ASP A 120 19.35 -8.14 9.83
C ASP A 120 19.14 -9.47 10.55
N VAL A 121 19.85 -9.73 11.66
CA VAL A 121 19.60 -10.90 12.52
C VAL A 121 18.17 -10.90 13.07
N MET A 122 17.67 -9.75 13.53
CA MET A 122 16.31 -9.63 14.05
C MET A 122 15.25 -9.88 12.97
N ASP A 123 15.44 -9.36 11.76
CA ASP A 123 14.52 -9.59 10.64
C ASP A 123 14.44 -11.09 10.29
N LYS A 124 15.58 -11.77 10.17
CA LYS A 124 15.64 -13.23 9.94
C LYS A 124 15.05 -14.02 11.08
N PHE A 125 15.30 -13.61 12.32
CA PHE A 125 14.73 -14.22 13.51
C PHE A 125 13.20 -14.10 13.54
N ASN A 126 12.66 -12.94 13.16
CA ASN A 126 11.22 -12.73 13.07
C ASN A 126 10.59 -13.66 12.04
N ILE A 127 11.19 -13.81 10.85
CA ILE A 127 10.73 -14.76 9.82
C ILE A 127 10.74 -16.19 10.36
N MET A 128 11.85 -16.61 10.99
CA MET A 128 11.98 -17.94 11.58
C MET A 128 10.92 -18.18 12.67
N SER A 129 10.66 -17.17 13.49
CA SER A 129 9.62 -17.19 14.53
C SER A 129 8.23 -17.34 13.94
N ASP A 130 7.90 -16.59 12.89
CA ASP A 130 6.59 -16.65 12.21
C ASP A 130 6.32 -18.01 11.59
N ILE A 131 7.34 -18.61 10.94
CA ILE A 131 7.26 -19.98 10.42
C ILE A 131 7.05 -20.97 11.56
N SER A 132 7.81 -20.83 12.65
CA SER A 132 7.70 -21.72 13.81
C SER A 132 6.33 -21.63 14.49
N MET A 133 5.77 -20.43 14.62
CA MET A 133 4.42 -20.22 15.14
C MET A 133 3.35 -20.86 14.25
N THR A 134 3.50 -20.70 12.93
CA THR A 134 2.58 -21.29 11.95
C THR A 134 2.64 -22.81 11.97
N LEU A 135 3.84 -23.37 12.01
CA LEU A 135 4.09 -24.81 12.12
C LEU A 135 3.47 -25.38 13.40
N ASN A 136 3.64 -24.72 14.54
CA ASN A 136 3.05 -25.16 15.81
C ASN A 136 1.52 -25.12 15.78
N ARG A 137 0.94 -24.07 15.17
CA ARG A 137 -0.52 -23.92 15.06
C ARG A 137 -1.18 -24.97 14.17
N LEU A 138 -0.53 -25.33 13.06
CA LEU A 138 -1.09 -26.21 12.04
C LEU A 138 -0.47 -27.62 12.03
N TYR A 139 0.27 -27.97 13.08
CA TYR A 139 1.10 -29.17 13.14
C TYR A 139 0.35 -30.48 12.82
N HIS A 140 -0.92 -30.59 13.21
CA HIS A 140 -1.73 -31.78 12.95
C HIS A 140 -2.42 -31.76 11.59
N GLU A 141 -2.59 -30.58 11.00
CA GLU A 141 -3.28 -30.39 9.71
C GLU A 141 -2.31 -30.51 8.53
N TRP A 142 -1.03 -30.21 8.77
CA TRP A 142 0.00 -30.25 7.76
C TRP A 142 0.50 -31.67 7.49
N LYS A 143 0.77 -31.93 6.22
CA LYS A 143 1.37 -33.17 5.75
C LYS A 143 2.85 -33.22 6.18
N PRO A 144 3.42 -34.42 6.36
CA PRO A 144 4.84 -34.56 6.70
C PRO A 144 5.80 -33.82 5.75
N ILE A 145 5.46 -33.71 4.46
CA ILE A 145 6.26 -32.95 3.49
C ILE A 145 6.29 -31.44 3.77
N GLU A 146 5.19 -30.89 4.28
CA GLU A 146 5.09 -29.47 4.65
C GLU A 146 5.91 -29.19 5.91
N HIS A 147 5.94 -30.14 6.86
CA HIS A 147 6.84 -30.06 8.00
C HIS A 147 8.31 -30.04 7.58
N ILE A 148 8.72 -30.92 6.66
CA ILE A 148 10.10 -30.97 6.16
C ILE A 148 10.49 -29.64 5.53
N ASN A 149 9.63 -29.07 4.68
CA ASN A 149 9.87 -27.78 4.05
C ASN A 149 9.95 -26.64 5.08
N ALA A 150 9.06 -26.61 6.08
CA ALA A 150 9.11 -25.60 7.14
C ALA A 150 10.41 -25.69 7.96
N TYR A 151 10.85 -26.91 8.31
CA TYR A 151 12.13 -27.11 9.00
C TYR A 151 13.33 -26.74 8.13
N GLU A 152 13.28 -27.00 6.82
CA GLU A 152 14.31 -26.56 5.88
C GLU A 152 14.40 -25.02 5.85
N GLN A 153 13.26 -24.32 5.76
CA GLN A 153 13.24 -22.86 5.79
C GLN A 153 13.78 -22.30 7.11
N ILE A 154 13.38 -22.89 8.25
CA ILE A 154 13.92 -22.53 9.57
C ILE A 154 15.44 -22.74 9.60
N SER A 155 15.92 -23.89 9.11
CA SER A 155 17.34 -24.21 9.07
C SER A 155 18.13 -23.22 8.21
N ASN A 156 17.60 -22.83 7.05
CA ASN A 156 18.25 -21.84 6.18
C ASN A 156 18.39 -20.48 6.87
N GLN A 157 17.33 -20.01 7.54
CA GLN A 157 17.40 -18.77 8.33
C GLN A 157 18.41 -18.88 9.49
N ALA A 158 18.45 -20.02 10.18
CA ALA A 158 19.41 -20.25 11.26
C ALA A 158 20.87 -20.23 10.78
N ILE A 159 21.16 -20.79 9.60
CA ILE A 159 22.50 -20.74 8.99
C ILE A 159 22.89 -19.29 8.68
N GLU A 160 21.99 -18.51 8.08
CA GLU A 160 22.23 -17.10 7.79
C GLU A 160 22.48 -16.27 9.06
N ILE A 161 21.67 -16.48 10.11
CA ILE A 161 21.85 -15.83 11.41
C ILE A 161 23.24 -16.15 11.99
N ASN A 162 23.65 -17.42 11.95
CA ASN A 162 24.98 -17.81 12.44
C ASN A 162 26.11 -17.11 11.68
N HIS A 163 26.00 -17.01 10.35
CA HIS A 163 26.96 -16.29 9.54
C HIS A 163 27.05 -14.80 9.92
N LEU A 164 25.92 -14.13 10.14
CA LEU A 164 25.89 -12.74 10.60
C LEU A 164 26.50 -12.57 11.99
N ILE A 165 26.24 -13.50 12.91
CA ILE A 165 26.85 -13.52 14.25
C ILE A 165 28.37 -13.65 14.15
N ASP A 166 28.88 -14.50 13.27
CA ASP A 166 30.32 -14.66 13.10
C ASP A 166 30.99 -13.43 12.48
N LEU A 167 30.31 -12.73 11.56
CA LEU A 167 30.76 -11.42 11.07
C LEU A 167 30.83 -10.38 12.21
N MET A 168 29.78 -10.28 13.04
CA MET A 168 29.76 -9.38 14.20
C MET A 168 30.90 -9.68 15.18
N ARG A 169 31.15 -10.96 15.49
CA ARG A 169 32.28 -11.39 16.32
C ARG A 169 33.62 -11.05 15.66
N GLY A 170 33.72 -11.16 14.34
CA GLY A 170 34.88 -10.75 13.56
C GLY A 170 35.20 -9.26 13.75
N ILE A 171 34.18 -8.40 13.65
CA ILE A 171 34.31 -6.95 13.86
C ILE A 171 34.74 -6.64 15.30
N SER A 172 34.08 -7.26 16.28
CA SER A 172 34.40 -7.08 17.71
C SER A 172 35.87 -7.41 18.03
N ARG A 173 36.38 -8.56 17.54
CA ARG A 173 37.78 -8.98 17.72
C ARG A 173 38.80 -8.02 17.08
N LYS A 174 38.48 -7.47 15.90
CA LYS A 174 39.35 -6.48 15.22
C LYS A 174 39.51 -5.22 16.09
N ASN A 175 38.44 -4.76 16.72
CA ASN A 175 38.47 -3.56 17.56
C ASN A 175 39.23 -3.76 18.87
N GLU A 176 39.08 -4.93 19.51
CA GLU A 176 39.84 -5.26 20.73
C GLU A 176 41.35 -5.31 20.48
N THR A 177 41.76 -5.79 19.31
CA THR A 177 43.17 -5.88 18.94
C THR A 177 43.74 -4.49 18.68
N GLY A 178 43.00 -3.61 18.02
CA GLY A 178 43.40 -2.20 17.80
C GLY A 178 43.54 -1.40 19.11
N ALA A 179 42.62 -1.58 20.06
CA ALA A 179 42.63 -0.84 21.32
C ALA A 179 43.84 -1.16 22.23
N LYS A 180 44.44 -2.35 22.10
CA LYS A 180 45.62 -2.75 22.88
C LYS A 180 46.91 -2.04 22.44
N TYR A 181 46.99 -1.56 21.19
CA TYR A 181 48.19 -0.89 20.67
C TYR A 181 48.28 0.59 21.05
N TYR A 182 47.17 1.25 21.40
CA TYR A 182 47.15 2.66 21.80
C TYR A 182 47.30 2.89 23.31
N LYS A 183 47.54 1.83 24.09
CA LYS A 183 47.65 1.87 25.56
C LYS A 183 49.09 1.79 26.09
N LYS A 184 50.09 2.15 25.26
CA LYS A 184 51.50 2.26 25.67
C LYS A 184 51.97 3.71 25.63
#